data_AF-A0A1Y3ZY65-F1
#
_entry.id   AF-A0A1Y3ZY65-F1
#
_cell.length_a   1.000
_cell.length_b   1.000
_cell.length_c   1.000
_cell.angle_alpha   90.00
_cell.angle_beta   90.00
_cell.angle_gamma   90.00
#
_symmetry.space_group_name_H-M   'P 1'
#
loop_
_entity.id
_entity.type
_entity.pdbx_description
1 polymer ?
#
loop_
_entity_poly.entity_id
_entity_poly.type
_entity_poly.pdbx_seq_one_letter_code
_entity_poly.pdbx_strand_id
1 'polypeptide(L)'
;MKKAIKKHRTICIVAGVCIVILLSLLLSGLRLCVIQSGSMEPTIPTYSVCLVTTRVDYGDLSVGDIVVYTRPSDGQQIVHRIVDITDAGAVTRGDANQTDDGISVTPDNLYARYIAHIPCGGRIINAIRTPTGCAVIAALVVFLLAWNIIDDKRRKCD
;
A
#
# COMPACT_ATOMS: atom_id res chain seq x y z
N MET A 1 -1.88 19.50 -38.78
CA MET A 1 -0.60 19.25 -38.04
C MET A 1 -0.62 19.71 -36.58
N LYS A 2 -0.96 20.97 -36.25
CA LYS A 2 -0.89 21.50 -34.86
C LYS A 2 -1.73 20.75 -33.81
N LYS A 3 -2.94 20.27 -34.16
CA LYS A 3 -3.81 19.47 -33.27
C LYS A 3 -3.18 18.11 -32.87
N ALA A 4 -2.58 17.40 -33.82
CA ALA A 4 -1.92 16.12 -33.59
C ALA A 4 -0.67 16.26 -32.68
N ILE A 5 0.12 17.32 -32.90
CA ILE A 5 1.28 17.66 -32.05
C ILE A 5 0.83 17.97 -30.62
N LYS A 6 -0.30 18.68 -30.44
CA LYS A 6 -0.85 19.00 -29.10
C LYS A 6 -1.37 17.76 -28.36
N LYS A 7 -1.98 16.81 -29.07
CA LYS A 7 -2.46 15.52 -28.52
C LYS A 7 -1.31 14.62 -28.08
N HIS A 8 -0.28 14.42 -28.91
CA HIS A 8 0.90 13.66 -28.54
C HIS A 8 1.66 14.29 -27.36
N ARG A 9 1.79 15.62 -27.34
CA ARG A 9 2.39 16.32 -26.20
C ARG A 9 1.66 16.06 -24.89
N THR A 10 0.32 16.05 -24.91
CA THR A 10 -0.48 15.79 -23.72
C THR A 10 -0.31 14.34 -23.23
N ILE A 11 -0.29 13.37 -24.15
CA ILE A 11 -0.06 11.95 -23.81
C ILE A 11 1.35 11.76 -23.21
N CYS A 12 2.39 12.35 -23.80
CA CYS A 12 3.75 12.29 -23.27
C CYS A 12 3.87 12.94 -21.88
N ILE A 13 3.18 14.07 -21.65
CA ILE A 13 3.15 14.72 -20.33
C ILE A 13 2.47 13.81 -19.31
N VAL A 14 1.28 13.26 -19.62
CA VAL A 14 0.57 12.37 -18.71
C VAL A 14 1.39 11.11 -18.42
N ALA A 15 1.98 10.49 -19.44
CA ALA A 15 2.84 9.33 -19.27
C ALA A 15 4.09 9.66 -18.41
N GLY A 16 4.73 10.80 -18.67
CA GLY A 16 5.86 11.29 -17.88
C GLY A 16 5.49 11.53 -16.41
N VAL A 17 4.34 12.18 -16.16
CA VAL A 17 3.83 12.41 -14.79
C VAL A 17 3.54 11.07 -14.10
N CYS A 18 2.89 10.12 -14.77
CA CYS A 18 2.64 8.79 -14.21
C CYS A 18 3.94 8.06 -13.86
N ILE A 19 4.97 8.12 -14.72
CA ILE A 19 6.28 7.52 -14.46
C ILE A 19 6.94 8.16 -13.25
N VAL A 20 6.93 9.50 -13.15
CA VAL A 20 7.51 10.22 -12.01
C VAL A 20 6.79 9.86 -10.72
N ILE A 21 5.46 9.79 -10.72
CA ILE A 21 4.67 9.35 -9.56
C ILE A 21 5.05 7.92 -9.18
N LEU A 22 5.12 7.01 -10.15
CA LEU A 22 5.42 5.60 -9.89
C LEU A 22 6.83 5.40 -9.34
N LEU A 23 7.83 6.10 -9.91
CA LEU A 23 9.20 6.12 -9.39
C LEU A 23 9.27 6.71 -7.99
N SER A 24 8.57 7.81 -7.74
CA SER A 24 8.53 8.44 -6.41
C SER A 24 7.96 7.49 -5.35
N LEU A 25 6.88 6.76 -5.69
CA LEU A 25 6.30 5.74 -4.82
C LEU A 25 7.26 4.57 -4.60
N LEU A 26 7.94 4.10 -5.65
CA LEU A 26 8.91 3.01 -5.55
C LEU A 26 10.06 3.37 -4.60
N LEU A 27 10.54 4.61 -4.69
CA LEU A 27 11.65 5.17 -3.93
C LEU A 27 11.23 5.72 -2.56
N SER A 28 9.94 5.84 -2.26
CA SER A 28 9.45 6.43 -1.00
C SER A 28 9.68 5.54 0.23
N GLY A 29 9.82 4.23 0.04
CA GLY A 29 9.80 3.26 1.14
C GLY A 29 8.39 2.94 1.64
N LEU A 30 7.34 3.47 0.99
CA LEU A 30 5.96 3.10 1.29
C LEU A 30 5.64 1.72 0.72
N ARG A 31 4.98 0.91 1.52
CA ARG A 31 4.52 -0.43 1.18
C ARG A 31 3.07 -0.61 1.63
N LEU A 32 2.37 -1.48 0.93
CA LEU A 32 1.02 -1.90 1.32
C LEU A 32 1.11 -3.31 1.91
N CYS A 33 0.51 -3.52 3.07
CA CYS A 33 0.32 -4.85 3.67
C CYS A 33 -1.17 -5.11 3.87
N VAL A 34 -1.57 -6.38 3.84
CA VAL A 34 -2.96 -6.79 4.08
C VAL A 34 -3.00 -7.54 5.40
N ILE A 35 -3.89 -7.13 6.30
CA ILE A 35 -4.09 -7.81 7.58
C ILE A 35 -4.92 -9.07 7.35
N GLN A 36 -4.38 -10.22 7.78
CA GLN A 36 -4.98 -11.54 7.56
C GLN A 36 -5.66 -12.12 8.81
N SER A 37 -5.34 -11.61 9.99
CA SER A 37 -5.86 -12.07 11.29
C SER A 37 -6.61 -10.95 12.02
N GLY A 38 -7.42 -11.32 13.01
CA GLY A 38 -8.11 -10.38 13.90
C GLY A 38 -7.27 -9.91 15.10
N SER A 39 -5.94 -10.14 15.13
CA SER A 39 -5.12 -9.82 16.30
C SER A 39 -5.00 -8.33 16.58
N MET A 40 -5.25 -7.49 15.57
CA MET A 40 -5.26 -6.03 15.69
C MET A 40 -6.67 -5.43 15.84
N GLU A 41 -7.71 -6.26 16.02
CA GLU A 41 -9.05 -5.76 16.25
C GLU A 41 -9.20 -5.17 17.67
N PRO A 42 -10.00 -4.11 17.88
CA PRO A 42 -10.82 -3.41 16.88
C PRO A 42 -10.08 -2.33 16.08
N THR A 43 -8.82 -2.03 16.40
CA THR A 43 -8.06 -0.92 15.80
C THR A 43 -7.90 -1.06 14.29
N ILE A 44 -7.49 -2.24 13.83
CA ILE A 44 -7.33 -2.55 12.41
C ILE A 44 -8.18 -3.79 12.10
N PRO A 45 -9.33 -3.62 11.43
CA PRO A 45 -10.19 -4.74 11.06
C PRO A 45 -9.48 -5.75 10.16
N THR A 46 -9.85 -7.03 10.27
CA THR A 46 -9.36 -8.07 9.35
C THR A 46 -9.65 -7.70 7.88
N TYR A 47 -8.73 -8.04 6.97
CA TYR A 47 -8.75 -7.67 5.54
C TYR A 47 -8.60 -6.16 5.25
N SER A 48 -8.16 -5.36 6.22
CA SER A 48 -7.73 -3.99 5.95
C SER A 48 -6.44 -3.97 5.14
N VAL A 49 -6.30 -2.93 4.31
CA VAL A 49 -5.04 -2.63 3.63
C VAL A 49 -4.35 -1.52 4.40
N CYS A 50 -3.18 -1.84 4.93
CA CYS A 50 -2.36 -0.91 5.68
C CYS A 50 -1.30 -0.29 4.77
N LEU A 51 -1.14 1.02 4.87
CA LEU A 51 0.02 1.75 4.39
C LEU A 51 1.08 1.74 5.50
N VAL A 52 2.27 1.25 5.16
CA VAL A 52 3.40 1.15 6.07
C VAL A 52 4.65 1.76 5.44
N THR A 53 5.57 2.26 6.25
CA THR A 53 6.87 2.78 5.80
C THR A 53 7.99 1.87 6.26
N THR A 54 8.88 1.48 5.33
CA THR A 54 10.13 0.76 5.64
C THR A 54 11.28 1.71 5.98
N ARG A 55 11.06 3.04 5.86
CA ARG A 55 12.00 4.06 6.33
C ARG A 55 11.63 4.41 7.77
N VAL A 56 12.12 3.62 8.70
CA VAL A 56 11.89 3.78 10.13
C VAL A 56 13.25 3.77 10.80
N ASP A 57 13.55 4.82 11.56
CA ASP A 57 14.62 4.76 12.54
C ASP A 57 14.08 4.04 13.77
N TYR A 58 14.83 3.05 14.26
CA TYR A 58 14.45 2.31 15.45
C TYR A 58 14.39 3.23 16.69
N GLY A 59 15.23 4.27 16.74
CA GLY A 59 15.23 5.25 17.84
C GLY A 59 13.97 6.13 17.89
N ASP A 60 13.23 6.23 16.79
CA ASP A 60 11.98 7.00 16.71
C ASP A 60 10.74 6.19 17.15
N LEU A 61 10.92 4.91 17.49
CA LEU A 61 9.82 4.07 17.95
C LEU A 61 9.41 4.44 19.36
N SER A 62 8.10 4.50 19.57
CA SER A 62 7.50 4.80 20.87
C SER A 62 6.46 3.76 21.26
N VAL A 63 6.23 3.62 22.57
CA VAL A 63 5.10 2.84 23.09
C VAL A 63 3.80 3.36 22.47
N GLY A 64 2.99 2.46 21.94
CA GLY A 64 1.78 2.77 21.20
C GLY A 64 1.92 2.71 19.68
N ASP A 65 3.13 2.74 19.13
CA ASP A 65 3.36 2.56 17.70
C ASP A 65 2.96 1.15 17.25
N ILE A 66 2.41 1.04 16.04
CA ILE A 66 2.13 -0.25 15.41
C ILE A 66 3.25 -0.52 14.42
N VAL A 67 3.90 -1.67 14.55
CA VAL A 67 5.05 -2.06 13.74
C VAL A 67 4.77 -3.35 13.00
N VAL A 68 5.39 -3.47 11.84
CA VAL A 68 5.52 -4.72 11.09
C VAL A 68 6.91 -5.25 11.35
N TYR A 69 7.02 -6.45 11.88
CA TYR A 69 8.29 -7.10 12.12
C TYR A 69 8.25 -8.54 11.59
N THR A 70 9.43 -9.09 11.34
CA THR A 70 9.59 -10.45 10.85
C THR A 70 9.85 -11.37 12.03
N ARG A 71 8.98 -12.35 12.26
CA ARG A 71 9.18 -13.35 13.30
C ARG A 71 10.37 -14.25 12.93
N PRO A 72 11.42 -14.35 13.77
CA PRO A 72 12.61 -15.13 13.43
C PRO A 72 12.35 -16.64 13.27
N SER A 73 11.33 -17.19 13.93
CA SER A 73 11.09 -18.64 13.94
C SER A 73 10.52 -19.19 12.63
N ASP A 74 9.72 -18.42 11.90
CA ASP A 74 9.01 -18.85 10.70
C ASP A 74 9.09 -17.85 9.53
N GLY A 75 9.70 -16.69 9.74
CA GLY A 75 9.82 -15.63 8.73
C GLY A 75 8.51 -14.89 8.43
N GLN A 76 7.45 -15.10 9.22
CA GLN A 76 6.17 -14.42 8.99
C GLN A 76 6.22 -12.96 9.41
N GLN A 77 5.55 -12.10 8.63
CA GLN A 77 5.37 -10.70 8.97
C GLN A 77 4.19 -10.56 9.95
N ILE A 78 4.46 -9.94 11.10
CA ILE A 78 3.49 -9.72 12.16
C ILE A 78 3.30 -8.23 12.32
N VAL A 79 2.04 -7.82 12.47
CA VAL A 79 1.65 -6.41 12.65
C VAL A 79 1.05 -6.26 14.02
N HIS A 80 1.79 -5.73 15.00
CA HIS A 80 1.34 -5.57 16.38
C HIS A 80 1.79 -4.24 16.98
N ARG A 81 1.20 -3.87 18.12
CA ARG A 81 1.48 -2.61 18.81
C ARG A 81 2.62 -2.80 19.81
N ILE A 82 3.53 -1.83 19.85
CA ILE A 82 4.54 -1.72 20.89
C ILE A 82 3.83 -1.38 22.21
N VAL A 83 3.94 -2.28 23.19
CA VAL A 83 3.40 -2.09 24.53
C VAL A 83 4.47 -1.68 25.53
N ASP A 84 5.74 -1.99 25.25
CA ASP A 84 6.87 -1.59 26.08
C ASP A 84 8.16 -1.50 25.24
N ILE A 85 9.15 -0.73 25.69
CA ILE A 85 10.48 -0.63 25.08
C ILE A 85 11.52 -0.89 26.17
N THR A 86 12.28 -1.97 25.98
CA THR A 86 13.29 -2.44 26.92
C THR A 86 14.68 -2.39 26.28
N ASP A 87 15.73 -2.59 27.09
CA ASP A 87 17.11 -2.72 26.59
C ASP A 87 17.28 -3.89 25.60
N ALA A 88 16.43 -4.92 25.70
CA ALA A 88 16.44 -6.08 24.80
C ALA A 88 15.67 -5.84 23.49
N GLY A 89 14.92 -4.75 23.39
CA GLY A 89 14.09 -4.40 22.24
C GLY A 89 12.65 -4.03 22.62
N ALA A 90 11.85 -3.74 21.61
CA ALA A 90 10.44 -3.39 21.76
C ALA A 90 9.59 -4.64 21.96
N VAL A 91 8.75 -4.62 23.01
CA VAL A 91 7.77 -5.67 23.28
C VAL A 91 6.50 -5.34 22.55
N THR A 92 6.01 -6.27 21.73
CA THR A 92 4.77 -6.10 20.98
C THR A 92 3.65 -7.01 21.46
N ARG A 93 2.43 -6.54 21.27
CA ARG A 93 1.21 -7.30 21.49
C ARG A 93 0.14 -6.88 20.48
N GLY A 94 -0.60 -7.85 19.96
CA GLY A 94 -1.80 -7.57 19.17
C GLY A 94 -2.88 -6.94 20.04
N ASP A 95 -3.59 -5.94 19.54
CA ASP A 95 -4.62 -5.22 20.31
C ASP A 95 -5.74 -6.13 20.86
N ALA A 96 -6.05 -7.23 20.17
CA ALA A 96 -7.01 -8.24 20.62
C ALA A 96 -6.40 -9.35 21.50
N ASN A 97 -5.07 -9.42 21.59
CA ASN A 97 -4.37 -10.49 22.30
C ASN A 97 -4.26 -10.18 23.80
N GLN A 98 -4.38 -11.21 24.64
CA GLN A 98 -4.22 -11.08 26.10
C GLN A 98 -2.76 -11.18 26.55
N THR A 99 -1.90 -11.75 25.70
CA THR A 99 -0.50 -12.02 26.00
C THR A 99 0.40 -11.33 24.99
N ASP A 100 1.57 -10.92 25.44
CA ASP A 100 2.61 -10.36 24.58
C ASP A 100 3.15 -11.43 23.63
N ASP A 101 3.77 -11.00 22.53
CA ASP A 101 4.22 -11.92 21.47
C ASP A 101 5.38 -12.84 21.88
N GLY A 102 5.99 -12.58 23.04
CA GLY A 102 7.10 -13.38 23.58
C GLY A 102 8.42 -13.23 22.80
N ILE A 103 8.48 -12.30 21.86
CA ILE A 103 9.65 -11.97 21.07
C ILE A 103 9.86 -10.46 21.06
N SER A 104 11.11 -10.04 21.24
CA SER A 104 11.47 -8.64 21.16
C SER A 104 11.68 -8.24 19.70
N VAL A 105 11.09 -7.12 19.32
CA VAL A 105 11.38 -6.44 18.05
C VAL A 105 12.69 -5.69 18.24
N THR A 106 13.65 -5.94 17.36
CA THR A 106 14.99 -5.32 17.34
C THR A 106 15.18 -4.64 15.98
N PRO A 107 16.23 -3.83 15.80
CA PRO A 107 16.53 -3.24 14.49
C PRO A 107 16.65 -4.26 13.36
N ASP A 108 17.10 -5.48 13.67
CA ASP A 108 17.34 -6.54 12.68
C ASP A 108 16.06 -7.19 12.16
N ASN A 109 15.00 -7.22 12.96
CA ASN A 109 13.73 -7.85 12.60
C ASN A 109 12.59 -6.86 12.33
N LEU A 110 12.79 -5.58 12.63
CA LEU A 110 11.87 -4.50 12.27
C LEU A 110 11.81 -4.35 10.75
N TYR A 111 10.62 -4.47 10.18
CA TYR A 111 10.40 -4.34 8.74
C TYR A 111 9.82 -2.97 8.35
N ALA A 112 8.79 -2.52 9.07
CA ALA A 112 8.11 -1.27 8.76
C ALA A 112 7.34 -0.72 9.97
N ARG A 113 6.95 0.56 9.91
CA ARG A 113 6.01 1.19 10.84
C ARG A 113 4.70 1.47 10.13
N TYR A 114 3.61 1.22 10.83
CA TYR A 114 2.26 1.54 10.39
C TYR A 114 2.05 3.05 10.24
N ILE A 115 1.31 3.47 9.21
CA ILE A 115 0.91 4.87 9.01
C ILE A 115 -0.62 5.00 9.03
N ALA A 116 -1.30 4.24 8.17
CA ALA A 116 -2.73 4.37 7.96
C ALA A 116 -3.32 3.04 7.44
N HIS A 117 -4.63 2.84 7.54
CA HIS A 117 -5.31 1.71 6.93
C HIS A 117 -6.62 2.11 6.26
N ILE A 118 -7.05 1.30 5.29
CA ILE A 118 -8.38 1.37 4.70
C ILE A 118 -9.11 0.09 5.10
N PRO A 119 -10.15 0.20 5.97
CA PRO A 119 -10.98 -0.93 6.36
C PRO A 119 -11.54 -1.64 5.13
N CYS A 120 -11.52 -2.98 5.12
CA CYS A 120 -12.02 -3.80 4.00
C CYS A 120 -11.37 -3.52 2.64
N GLY A 121 -10.29 -2.72 2.57
CA GLY A 121 -9.58 -2.42 1.33
C GLY A 121 -9.04 -3.68 0.64
N GLY A 122 -8.75 -4.73 1.41
CA GLY A 122 -8.27 -6.00 0.90
C GLY A 122 -9.29 -6.68 -0.01
N ARG A 123 -10.59 -6.50 0.25
CA ARG A 123 -11.66 -7.02 -0.63
C ARG A 123 -11.65 -6.34 -1.99
N ILE A 124 -11.41 -5.03 -2.03
CA ILE A 124 -11.34 -4.25 -3.28
C ILE A 124 -10.09 -4.65 -4.06
N ILE A 125 -8.93 -4.72 -3.40
CA ILE A 125 -7.68 -5.14 -4.05
C ILE A 125 -7.81 -6.56 -4.59
N ASN A 126 -8.38 -7.48 -3.81
CA ASN A 126 -8.54 -8.86 -4.24
C ASN A 126 -9.55 -8.96 -5.39
N ALA A 127 -10.63 -8.18 -5.37
CA ALA A 127 -11.58 -8.07 -6.49
C ALA A 127 -10.90 -7.57 -7.77
N ILE A 128 -10.03 -6.56 -7.68
CA ILE A 128 -9.25 -6.06 -8.84
C ILE A 128 -8.31 -7.14 -9.40
N ARG A 129 -7.69 -7.96 -8.54
CA ARG A 129 -6.78 -9.04 -8.94
C ARG A 129 -7.47 -10.24 -9.58
N THR A 130 -8.81 -10.34 -9.53
CA THR A 130 -9.53 -11.42 -10.22
C THR A 130 -9.49 -11.24 -11.75
N PRO A 131 -9.60 -12.33 -12.54
CA PRO A 131 -9.69 -12.22 -14.01
C PRO A 131 -10.80 -11.29 -14.48
N THR A 132 -11.94 -11.30 -13.78
CA THR A 132 -13.07 -10.39 -14.01
C THR A 132 -12.73 -8.94 -13.67
N GLY A 133 -12.06 -8.69 -12.54
CA GLY A 133 -11.56 -7.36 -12.17
C GLY A 133 -10.61 -6.77 -13.22
N CYS A 134 -9.63 -7.57 -13.67
CA CYS A 134 -8.73 -7.20 -14.75
C CYS A 134 -9.48 -6.90 -16.07
N ALA A 135 -10.47 -7.72 -16.43
CA ALA A 135 -11.27 -7.53 -17.64
C ALA A 135 -12.07 -6.21 -17.62
N VAL A 136 -12.66 -5.85 -16.47
CA VAL A 136 -13.39 -4.59 -16.29
C VAL A 136 -12.45 -3.38 -16.44
N ILE A 137 -11.27 -3.42 -15.82
CA ILE A 137 -10.27 -2.34 -15.94
C ILE A 137 -9.81 -2.20 -17.39
N ALA A 138 -9.50 -3.31 -18.06
CA ALA A 138 -9.08 -3.31 -19.45
C ALA A 138 -10.17 -2.72 -20.36
N ALA A 139 -11.44 -3.11 -20.18
CA ALA A 139 -12.57 -2.57 -20.92
C ALA A 139 -12.71 -1.05 -20.72
N LEU A 140 -12.53 -0.55 -19.49
CA LEU A 140 -12.61 0.87 -19.16
C LEU A 140 -11.48 1.67 -19.80
N VAL A 141 -10.25 1.14 -19.82
CA VAL A 141 -9.12 1.75 -20.53
C VAL A 141 -9.36 1.78 -22.04
N VAL A 142 -9.81 0.68 -22.63
CA VAL A 142 -10.15 0.61 -24.06
C VAL A 142 -11.25 1.62 -24.40
N PHE A 143 -12.27 1.73 -23.56
CA PHE A 143 -13.35 2.70 -23.72
C PHE A 143 -12.83 4.14 -23.70
N LEU A 144 -11.99 4.51 -22.73
CA LEU A 144 -11.40 5.85 -22.64
C LEU A 144 -10.52 6.17 -23.87
N LEU A 145 -9.74 5.20 -24.35
CA LEU A 145 -8.93 5.35 -25.57
C LEU A 145 -9.82 5.51 -26.81
N ALA A 146 -10.86 4.69 -26.95
CA ALA A 146 -11.81 4.76 -28.05
C ALA A 146 -12.57 6.10 -28.05
N TRP A 147 -13.03 6.55 -26.89
CA TRP A 147 -13.67 7.86 -26.72
C TRP A 147 -12.73 8.99 -27.16
N ASN A 148 -11.46 8.94 -26.75
CA ASN A 148 -10.46 9.92 -27.15
C ASN A 148 -10.19 9.94 -28.67
N ILE A 149 -10.25 8.78 -29.34
CA ILE A 149 -10.11 8.67 -30.80
C ILE A 149 -11.35 9.24 -31.50
N ILE A 150 -12.55 8.91 -31.03
CA ILE A 150 -13.82 9.41 -31.60
C ILE A 150 -13.92 10.92 -31.45
N ASP A 151 -13.57 11.46 -30.27
CA ASP A 151 -13.60 12.89 -30.00
C ASP A 151 -12.61 13.67 -30.89
N ASP A 152 -11.44 13.09 -31.18
CA ASP A 152 -10.45 13.65 -32.10
C ASP A 152 -10.90 13.60 -33.58
N LYS A 153 -11.75 12.63 -33.95
CA LYS A 153 -12.42 12.61 -35.26
C LYS A 153 -13.51 13.69 -35.35
N ARG A 154 -14.36 13.85 -34.34
CA ARG A 154 -15.44 14.87 -34.33
C ARG A 154 -14.88 16.28 -34.49
N ARG A 155 -13.82 16.63 -33.76
CA ARG A 155 -13.16 17.94 -33.86
C ARG A 155 -12.45 18.24 -35.20
N LYS A 156 -12.38 17.29 -36.14
CA LYS A 156 -11.80 17.50 -37.48
C LYS A 156 -12.86 17.74 -38.56
N CYS A 157 -14.12 17.43 -38.28
CA CYS A 157 -15.23 17.62 -39.21
C CYS A 157 -15.98 18.95 -39.02
N ASP A 158 -15.81 19.60 -37.87
CA ASP A 158 -16.17 21.01 -37.61
C ASP A 158 -14.99 21.94 -37.94
#